data_AF-A0A0M9EBY2-F1
#
_entry.id   AF-A0A0M9EBY2-F1
#
_cell.length_a   1.000
_cell.length_b   1.000
_cell.length_c   1.000
_cell.angle_alpha   90.00
_cell.angle_beta   90.00
_cell.angle_gamma   90.00
#
_symmetry.space_group_name_H-M   'P 1'
#
loop_
_entity.id
_entity.type
_entity.pdbx_description
1 polymer ?
#
loop_
_entity_poly.entity_id
_entity_poly.type
_entity_poly.pdbx_seq_one_letter_code
_entity_poly.pdbx_strand_id
1 'polypeptide(L)'
;MKTPIKLYSLYFVIVIAGIFCGQSTANALEFFIDFTPTNSWTDYVGKIHSFDTIPSPGDEIGVYILDTENKLLLVAGSVINASYPEHYILHIFEDDSLTPEKDGAKNGDILIFKYWQKSSGHVFNILESNMKYEPLTGFLSLTIPPVFKSSPMGTACGELVFFIPELSFNFRADFNSDYRLDLIDVLMLMEKLSN
;
A
#
# COMPACT_ATOMS: atom_id res chain seq x y z
N MET A 1 15.05 55.58 -21.75
CA MET A 1 13.71 55.24 -21.25
C MET A 1 13.83 53.96 -20.43
N LYS A 2 13.70 54.03 -19.10
CA LYS A 2 13.78 52.86 -18.21
C LYS A 2 12.41 52.17 -18.17
N THR A 3 12.33 50.93 -18.65
CA THR A 3 11.13 50.09 -18.53
C THR A 3 10.94 49.67 -17.08
N PRO A 4 9.77 49.88 -16.45
CA PRO A 4 9.53 49.47 -15.09
C PRO A 4 9.47 47.94 -15.01
N ILE A 5 10.37 47.36 -14.20
CA ILE A 5 10.38 45.93 -13.89
C ILE A 5 9.04 45.60 -13.20
N LYS A 6 8.36 44.60 -13.75
CA LYS A 6 7.02 44.12 -13.38
C LYS A 6 6.98 43.70 -11.91
N LEU A 7 6.45 44.58 -11.05
CA LEU A 7 6.18 44.29 -9.63
C LEU A 7 5.21 43.09 -9.46
N TYR A 8 4.40 42.80 -10.48
CA TYR A 8 3.49 41.65 -10.52
C TYR A 8 4.19 40.29 -10.68
N SER A 9 5.44 40.24 -11.16
CA SER A 9 6.18 38.99 -11.36
C SER A 9 6.70 38.40 -10.05
N LEU A 10 6.88 39.22 -9.01
CA LEU A 10 7.44 38.77 -7.74
C LEU A 10 6.37 38.21 -6.81
N TYR A 11 5.15 38.75 -6.84
CA TYR A 11 4.01 38.23 -6.05
C TYR A 11 3.55 36.85 -6.52
N PHE A 12 3.62 36.56 -7.83
CA PHE A 12 3.22 35.25 -8.36
C PHE A 12 4.19 34.13 -7.97
N VAL A 13 5.49 34.44 -7.81
CA VAL A 13 6.49 33.46 -7.35
C VAL A 13 6.34 33.14 -5.86
N ILE A 14 5.93 34.11 -5.05
CA ILE A 14 5.75 33.90 -3.60
C ILE A 14 4.52 33.04 -3.28
N VAL A 15 3.45 33.13 -4.08
CA VAL A 15 2.25 32.28 -3.90
C VAL A 15 2.52 30.82 -4.27
N ILE A 16 3.36 30.56 -5.27
CA ILE A 16 3.74 29.18 -5.65
C ILE A 16 4.70 28.57 -4.62
N ALA A 17 5.61 29.35 -4.03
CA ALA A 17 6.49 28.87 -2.96
C ALA A 17 5.73 28.54 -1.66
N GLY A 18 4.60 29.21 -1.39
CA GLY A 18 3.75 28.95 -0.23
C GLY A 18 3.00 27.60 -0.28
N ILE A 19 2.78 27.03 -1.47
CA ILE A 19 2.08 25.75 -1.64
C ILE A 19 3.01 24.55 -1.36
N PHE A 20 4.33 24.74 -1.43
CA PHE A 20 5.31 23.69 -1.11
C PHE A 20 5.74 23.65 0.37
N CYS A 21 5.18 24.52 1.23
CA CYS A 21 5.46 24.53 2.68
C CYS A 21 4.40 23.83 3.54
N GLY A 22 3.48 23.08 2.92
CA GLY A 22 2.74 22.06 3.66
C GLY A 22 3.70 20.93 4.00
N GLN A 23 4.13 20.85 5.26
CA GLN A 23 4.85 19.67 5.74
C GLN A 23 3.90 18.47 5.63
N SER A 24 3.93 17.74 4.52
CA SER A 24 3.49 16.35 4.55
C SER A 24 4.55 15.62 5.36
N THR A 25 4.25 15.34 6.61
CA THR A 25 4.93 14.27 7.34
C THR A 25 4.69 13.01 6.52
N ALA A 26 5.65 12.64 5.69
CA ALA A 26 5.66 11.32 5.08
C ALA A 26 5.74 10.35 6.25
N ASN A 27 4.64 9.66 6.53
CA ASN A 27 4.63 8.62 7.55
C ASN A 27 5.63 7.54 7.11
N ALA A 28 6.54 7.15 8.01
CA ALA A 28 7.36 5.98 7.79
C ALA A 28 6.48 4.72 7.87
N LEU A 29 6.94 3.64 7.25
CA LEU A 29 6.34 2.32 7.43
C LEU A 29 6.49 1.88 8.90
N GLU A 30 5.43 1.35 9.46
CA GLU A 30 5.32 0.79 10.81
C GLU A 30 5.14 -0.73 10.75
N PHE A 31 4.47 -1.27 9.72
CA PHE A 31 4.15 -2.69 9.64
C PHE A 31 5.00 -3.44 8.59
N PHE A 32 5.03 -2.96 7.35
CA PHE A 32 5.78 -3.63 6.27
C PHE A 32 7.22 -3.12 6.18
N ILE A 33 8.02 -3.33 7.24
CA ILE A 33 9.36 -2.73 7.38
C ILE A 33 10.54 -3.64 7.00
N ASP A 34 10.30 -4.95 6.87
CA ASP A 34 11.36 -5.96 6.77
C ASP A 34 11.68 -6.31 5.31
N PHE A 35 12.17 -5.32 4.55
CA PHE A 35 12.67 -5.52 3.19
C PHE A 35 13.91 -4.66 2.95
N THR A 36 14.78 -5.11 2.04
CA THR A 36 16.01 -4.39 1.68
C THR A 36 15.77 -3.65 0.37
N PRO A 37 15.77 -2.31 0.35
CA PRO A 37 15.77 -1.56 -0.89
C PRO A 37 17.00 -1.92 -1.74
N THR A 38 16.77 -2.37 -2.98
CA THR A 38 17.84 -2.60 -3.96
C THR A 38 17.99 -1.40 -4.90
N ASN A 39 18.95 -1.47 -5.82
CA ASN A 39 19.24 -0.39 -6.78
C ASN A 39 18.32 -0.38 -8.02
N SER A 40 17.38 -1.32 -8.11
CA SER A 40 16.43 -1.47 -9.22
C SER A 40 15.03 -1.77 -8.69
N TRP A 41 14.01 -1.15 -9.27
CA TRP A 41 12.62 -1.40 -8.91
C TRP A 41 11.68 -1.07 -10.07
N THR A 42 10.47 -1.62 -9.97
CA THR A 42 9.34 -1.29 -10.85
C THR A 42 8.23 -0.66 -10.02
N ASP A 43 7.65 0.43 -10.52
CA ASP A 43 6.55 1.11 -9.84
C ASP A 43 5.24 0.39 -10.17
N TYR A 44 4.50 0.01 -9.13
CA TYR A 44 3.12 -0.47 -9.26
C TYR A 44 2.20 0.59 -8.68
N VAL A 45 1.32 1.12 -9.51
CA VAL A 45 0.33 2.11 -9.09
C VAL A 45 -1.06 1.52 -9.07
N GLY A 46 -1.91 2.00 -8.19
CA GLY A 46 -3.25 1.47 -8.13
C GLY A 46 -4.16 2.20 -7.19
N LYS A 47 -5.34 1.61 -7.04
CA LYS A 47 -6.39 2.08 -6.15
C LYS A 47 -6.79 1.02 -5.16
N ILE A 48 -7.28 1.47 -4.01
CA ILE A 48 -7.88 0.63 -2.99
C ILE A 48 -9.31 1.10 -2.83
N HIS A 49 -10.22 0.19 -3.11
CA HIS A 49 -11.60 0.29 -2.67
C HIS A 49 -11.78 -0.60 -1.46
N SER A 50 -12.47 -0.06 -0.48
CA SER A 50 -12.95 -0.80 0.68
C SER A 50 -14.44 -0.53 0.77
N PHE A 51 -15.20 -1.57 1.08
CA PHE A 51 -16.65 -1.52 1.10
C PHE A 51 -17.19 -0.62 2.22
N ASP A 52 -16.58 -0.66 3.41
CA ASP A 52 -17.08 0.01 4.60
C ASP A 52 -16.36 1.32 4.95
N THR A 53 -15.07 1.44 4.60
CA THR A 53 -14.25 2.57 5.02
C THR A 53 -13.19 2.93 3.99
N ILE A 54 -13.11 4.20 3.62
CA ILE A 54 -12.00 4.73 2.81
C ILE A 54 -10.67 4.40 3.52
N PRO A 55 -9.64 3.90 2.81
CA PRO A 55 -8.31 3.71 3.38
C PRO A 55 -7.86 4.95 4.15
N SER A 56 -7.32 4.77 5.35
CA SER A 56 -6.95 5.88 6.21
C SER A 56 -5.48 6.23 6.06
N PRO A 57 -5.09 7.50 6.23
CA PRO A 57 -3.68 7.86 6.20
C PRO A 57 -2.91 7.13 7.29
N GLY A 58 -1.81 6.48 6.91
CA GLY A 58 -1.05 5.61 7.82
C GLY A 58 -1.41 4.13 7.74
N ASP A 59 -2.48 3.75 7.05
CA ASP A 59 -2.63 2.36 6.58
C ASP A 59 -1.50 2.03 5.59
N GLU A 60 -1.22 0.75 5.37
CA GLU A 60 -0.09 0.33 4.55
C GLU A 60 -0.45 -0.79 3.58
N ILE A 61 0.28 -0.85 2.47
CA ILE A 61 0.31 -2.01 1.57
C ILE A 61 1.71 -2.59 1.57
N GLY A 62 1.79 -3.91 1.70
CA GLY A 62 3.01 -4.69 1.53
C GLY A 62 2.88 -5.63 0.34
N VAL A 63 4.01 -5.91 -0.32
CA VAL A 63 4.08 -6.89 -1.41
C VAL A 63 5.11 -7.95 -1.09
N TYR A 64 4.67 -9.20 -1.17
CA TYR A 64 5.51 -10.37 -0.97
C TYR A 64 5.69 -11.14 -2.27
N ILE A 65 6.74 -11.94 -2.32
CA ILE A 65 6.94 -13.03 -3.26
C ILE A 65 7.23 -14.32 -2.48
N LEU A 66 7.25 -15.45 -3.17
CA LEU A 66 7.82 -16.68 -2.61
C LEU A 66 9.31 -16.77 -2.94
N ASP A 67 10.12 -17.05 -1.93
CA ASP A 67 11.52 -17.39 -2.12
C ASP A 67 11.70 -18.82 -2.65
N THR A 68 12.96 -19.24 -2.84
CA THR A 68 13.31 -20.59 -3.30
C THR A 68 12.89 -21.71 -2.34
N GLU A 69 12.60 -21.39 -1.08
CA GLU A 69 12.13 -22.31 -0.04
C GLU A 69 10.60 -22.22 0.18
N ASN A 70 9.86 -21.50 -0.68
CA ASN A 70 8.43 -21.20 -0.55
C ASN A 70 8.06 -20.39 0.71
N LYS A 71 8.98 -19.58 1.23
CA LYS A 71 8.69 -18.62 2.30
C LYS A 71 8.35 -17.26 1.69
N LEU A 72 7.52 -16.49 2.41
CA LEU A 72 7.18 -15.13 2.00
C LEU A 72 8.37 -14.21 2.24
N LEU A 73 8.82 -13.54 1.18
CA LEU A 73 9.82 -12.47 1.22
C LEU A 73 9.13 -11.14 0.89
N LEU A 74 9.23 -10.15 1.78
CA LEU A 74 8.69 -8.81 1.56
C LEU A 74 9.62 -8.06 0.59
N VAL A 75 9.06 -7.48 -0.47
CA VAL A 75 9.83 -6.80 -1.54
C VAL A 75 9.34 -5.39 -1.83
N ALA A 76 8.30 -4.93 -1.12
CA ALA A 76 7.83 -3.55 -1.14
C ALA A 76 6.94 -3.25 0.06
N GLY A 77 6.95 -1.99 0.49
CA GLY A 77 5.98 -1.41 1.41
C GLY A 77 5.63 0.02 0.99
N SER A 78 4.39 0.44 1.18
CA SER A 78 3.97 1.83 0.97
C SER A 78 2.89 2.25 1.96
N VAL A 79 2.96 3.50 2.41
CA VAL A 79 2.00 4.09 3.34
C VAL A 79 0.94 4.87 2.57
N ILE A 80 -0.33 4.70 2.92
CA ILE A 80 -1.44 5.46 2.39
C ILE A 80 -1.35 6.92 2.83
N ASN A 81 -1.45 7.83 1.86
CA ASN A 81 -1.27 9.27 2.06
C ASN A 81 -2.61 9.99 2.24
N ALA A 82 -2.63 11.02 3.09
CA ALA A 82 -3.79 11.88 3.32
C ALA A 82 -4.29 12.62 2.08
N SER A 83 -3.41 12.97 1.14
CA SER A 83 -3.79 13.71 -0.06
C SER A 83 -4.54 12.84 -1.09
N TYR A 84 -4.25 11.54 -1.12
CA TYR A 84 -4.83 10.58 -2.06
C TYR A 84 -5.06 9.23 -1.36
N PRO A 85 -6.02 9.16 -0.41
CA PRO A 85 -6.18 8.00 0.45
C PRO A 85 -6.52 6.71 -0.32
N GLU A 86 -7.20 6.82 -1.46
CA GLU A 86 -7.54 5.65 -2.26
C GLU A 86 -6.42 5.19 -3.19
N HIS A 87 -5.30 5.91 -3.29
CA HIS A 87 -4.24 5.61 -4.26
C HIS A 87 -2.96 5.18 -3.56
N TYR A 88 -2.22 4.31 -4.23
CA TYR A 88 -0.90 3.90 -3.77
C TYR A 88 0.10 3.87 -4.92
N ILE A 89 1.37 3.98 -4.55
CA ILE A 89 2.54 3.71 -5.39
C ILE A 89 3.43 2.77 -4.59
N LEU A 90 3.79 1.63 -5.17
CA LEU A 90 4.69 0.65 -4.59
C LEU A 90 5.95 0.55 -5.43
N HIS A 91 7.10 0.73 -4.79
CA HIS A 91 8.39 0.44 -5.38
C HIS A 91 8.72 -1.02 -5.11
N ILE A 92 8.48 -1.90 -6.07
CA ILE A 92 8.78 -3.32 -5.93
C ILE A 92 10.23 -3.54 -6.34
N PHE A 93 11.08 -3.84 -5.35
CA PHE A 93 12.51 -3.99 -5.53
C PHE A 93 12.83 -5.29 -6.27
N GLU A 94 13.69 -5.17 -7.28
CA GLU A 94 14.20 -6.29 -8.06
C GLU A 94 15.31 -7.00 -7.30
N ASP A 95 15.44 -8.31 -7.50
CA ASP A 95 16.51 -9.13 -6.92
C ASP A 95 17.89 -8.65 -7.38
N ASP A 96 18.80 -8.39 -6.43
CA ASP A 96 20.16 -7.97 -6.76
C ASP A 96 21.02 -9.18 -7.12
N SER A 97 21.32 -9.34 -8.42
CA SER A 97 22.19 -10.41 -8.91
C SER A 97 23.63 -10.40 -8.35
N LEU A 98 24.03 -9.33 -7.67
CA LEU A 98 25.34 -9.19 -7.01
C LEU A 98 25.34 -9.75 -5.58
N THR A 99 24.18 -9.99 -4.98
CA THR A 99 24.06 -10.62 -3.67
C THR A 99 23.83 -12.13 -3.84
N PRO A 100 24.32 -12.96 -2.90
CA PRO A 100 24.08 -14.40 -2.94
C PRO A 100 22.67 -14.79 -2.44
N GLU A 101 21.97 -13.85 -1.79
CA GLU A 101 20.66 -14.06 -1.17
C GLU A 101 19.56 -13.57 -2.12
N LYS A 102 18.36 -14.17 -2.04
CA LYS A 102 17.19 -13.62 -2.75
C LYS A 102 16.66 -12.46 -1.91
N ASP A 103 16.86 -11.23 -2.37
CA ASP A 103 16.52 -9.99 -1.66
C ASP A 103 15.46 -9.15 -2.39
N GLY A 104 15.04 -9.60 -3.57
CA GLY A 104 14.00 -8.94 -4.35
C GLY A 104 13.23 -9.85 -5.30
N ALA A 105 12.38 -9.23 -6.12
CA ALA A 105 11.58 -9.92 -7.12
C ALA A 105 12.36 -10.22 -8.40
N LYS A 106 12.18 -11.42 -8.93
CA LYS A 106 12.64 -11.81 -10.27
C LYS A 106 11.50 -11.72 -11.25
N ASN A 107 11.83 -11.45 -12.51
CA ASN A 107 10.84 -11.40 -13.58
C ASN A 107 10.02 -12.71 -13.63
N GLY A 108 8.70 -12.60 -13.48
CA GLY A 108 7.78 -13.74 -13.41
C GLY A 108 7.41 -14.20 -11.99
N ASP A 109 7.99 -13.64 -10.94
CA ASP A 109 7.56 -13.91 -9.56
C ASP A 109 6.13 -13.40 -9.34
N ILE A 110 5.29 -14.22 -8.70
CA ILE A 110 3.91 -13.84 -8.37
C ILE A 110 3.95 -12.86 -7.19
N LEU A 111 3.29 -11.72 -7.35
CA LEU A 111 3.19 -10.69 -6.33
C LEU A 111 1.97 -10.96 -5.43
N ILE A 112 2.24 -11.08 -4.14
CA ILE A 112 1.25 -11.36 -3.09
C ILE A 112 1.05 -10.08 -2.28
N PHE A 113 -0.11 -9.45 -2.44
CA PHE A 113 -0.40 -8.18 -1.79
C PHE A 113 -1.07 -8.39 -0.43
N LYS A 114 -0.66 -7.58 0.55
CA LYS A 114 -1.32 -7.48 1.85
C LYS A 114 -1.61 -6.02 2.17
N TYR A 115 -2.73 -5.79 2.84
CA TYR A 115 -3.11 -4.48 3.35
C TYR A 115 -3.14 -4.51 4.87
N TRP A 116 -2.48 -3.56 5.52
CA TRP A 116 -2.54 -3.40 6.97
C TRP A 116 -3.37 -2.15 7.29
N GLN A 117 -4.43 -2.36 8.06
CA GLN A 117 -5.27 -1.29 8.57
C GLN A 117 -4.76 -0.88 9.95
N LYS A 118 -4.22 0.33 10.06
CA LYS A 118 -3.56 0.81 11.28
C LYS A 118 -4.52 0.96 12.45
N SER A 119 -5.74 1.42 12.18
CA SER A 119 -6.74 1.69 13.22
C SER A 119 -7.16 0.43 14.00
N SER A 120 -7.29 -0.70 13.31
CA SER A 120 -7.66 -2.00 13.90
C SER A 120 -6.45 -2.89 14.17
N GLY A 121 -5.29 -2.58 13.58
CA GLY A 121 -4.11 -3.44 13.58
C GLY A 121 -4.26 -4.70 12.72
N HIS A 122 -5.33 -4.82 11.92
CA HIS A 122 -5.64 -6.02 11.14
C HIS A 122 -4.87 -6.05 9.80
N VAL A 123 -4.47 -7.26 9.37
CA VAL A 123 -3.81 -7.50 8.09
C VAL A 123 -4.72 -8.33 7.18
N PHE A 124 -5.01 -7.79 6.00
CA PHE A 124 -5.80 -8.43 4.97
C PHE A 124 -4.89 -9.01 3.91
N ASN A 125 -5.04 -10.29 3.60
CA ASN A 125 -4.49 -10.87 2.38
C ASN A 125 -5.39 -10.47 1.21
N ILE A 126 -4.83 -9.80 0.20
CA ILE A 126 -5.60 -9.42 -0.99
C ILE A 126 -5.58 -10.61 -1.94
N LEU A 127 -6.72 -11.29 -2.07
CA LEU A 127 -6.87 -12.45 -2.95
C LEU A 127 -7.06 -12.00 -4.40
N GLU A 128 -6.76 -12.87 -5.36
CA GLU A 128 -6.95 -12.61 -6.79
C GLU A 128 -8.40 -12.24 -7.13
N SER A 129 -9.38 -12.84 -6.46
CA SER A 129 -10.81 -12.51 -6.58
C SER A 129 -11.15 -11.07 -6.18
N ASN A 130 -10.25 -10.43 -5.45
CA ASN A 130 -10.35 -9.06 -4.94
C ASN A 130 -9.46 -8.08 -5.72
N MET A 131 -8.91 -8.51 -6.85
CA MET A 131 -8.10 -7.67 -7.72
C MET A 131 -8.84 -7.41 -9.04
N LYS A 132 -8.67 -6.19 -9.57
CA LYS A 132 -9.11 -5.83 -10.91
C LYS A 132 -8.03 -5.00 -11.58
N TYR A 133 -7.76 -5.30 -12.84
CA TYR A 133 -6.89 -4.48 -13.66
C TYR A 133 -7.72 -3.47 -14.45
N GLU A 134 -7.35 -2.20 -14.38
CA GLU A 134 -7.89 -1.15 -15.22
C GLU A 134 -6.80 -0.66 -16.19
N PRO A 135 -6.94 -0.90 -17.51
CA PRO A 135 -5.91 -0.54 -18.45
C PRO A 135 -5.75 0.97 -18.55
N LEU A 136 -4.53 1.45 -18.35
CA LEU A 136 -4.18 2.85 -18.46
C LEU A 136 -3.17 3.05 -19.60
N THR A 137 -3.47 3.99 -20.51
CA THR A 137 -2.61 4.29 -21.65
C THR A 137 -1.23 4.74 -21.19
N GLY A 138 -0.18 4.10 -21.71
CA GLY A 138 1.21 4.41 -21.37
C GLY A 138 1.81 3.56 -20.24
N PHE A 139 1.03 2.65 -19.65
CA PHE A 139 1.50 1.75 -18.61
C PHE A 139 1.65 0.32 -19.12
N LEU A 140 2.50 -0.47 -18.44
CA LEU A 140 2.63 -1.90 -18.72
C LEU A 140 1.35 -2.64 -18.29
N SER A 141 0.93 -3.61 -19.10
CA SER A 141 -0.23 -4.45 -18.79
C SER A 141 0.05 -5.38 -17.61
N LEU A 142 -0.95 -5.50 -16.74
CA LEU A 142 -0.91 -6.40 -15.59
C LEU A 142 -1.69 -7.69 -15.86
N THR A 143 -1.39 -8.71 -15.07
CA THR A 143 -2.11 -9.97 -14.98
C THR A 143 -2.80 -10.08 -13.62
N ILE A 144 -3.72 -11.02 -13.48
CA ILE A 144 -4.28 -11.44 -12.19
C ILE A 144 -4.03 -12.96 -12.08
N PRO A 145 -3.22 -13.44 -11.12
CA PRO A 145 -2.47 -12.63 -10.15
C PRO A 145 -1.42 -11.74 -10.83
N PRO A 146 -1.04 -10.61 -10.21
CA PRO A 146 0.04 -9.78 -10.73
C PRO A 146 1.36 -10.54 -10.66
N VAL A 147 2.12 -10.52 -11.75
CA VAL A 147 3.51 -10.98 -11.78
C VAL A 147 4.46 -9.80 -11.89
N PHE A 148 5.61 -9.91 -11.24
CA PHE A 148 6.68 -8.95 -11.35
C PHE A 148 7.22 -8.92 -12.78
N LYS A 149 7.33 -7.72 -13.35
CA LYS A 149 7.94 -7.48 -14.66
C LYS A 149 9.10 -6.53 -14.49
N SER A 150 10.31 -7.05 -14.68
CA SER A 150 11.52 -6.22 -14.66
C SER A 150 11.41 -5.14 -15.74
N SER A 151 11.77 -3.92 -15.38
CA SER A 151 11.67 -2.73 -16.22
C SER A 151 12.70 -1.70 -15.80
N PRO A 152 13.04 -0.73 -16.67
CA PRO A 152 13.88 0.40 -16.25
C PRO A 152 13.31 1.07 -15.01
N MET A 153 14.19 1.48 -14.09
CA MET A 153 13.87 2.16 -12.85
C MET A 153 12.85 3.30 -13.07
N GLY A 154 11.77 3.30 -12.29
CA GLY A 154 10.69 4.29 -12.39
C GLY A 154 9.69 4.05 -13.53
N THR A 155 9.76 2.91 -14.22
CA THR A 155 8.67 2.49 -15.13
C THR A 155 7.47 2.08 -14.29
N ALA A 156 6.30 2.64 -14.62
CA ALA A 156 5.06 2.32 -13.93
C ALA A 156 4.27 1.22 -14.66
N CYS A 157 3.91 0.19 -13.91
CA CYS A 157 2.90 -0.80 -14.25
C CYS A 157 1.51 -0.26 -13.90
N GLY A 158 0.51 -0.61 -14.74
CA GLY A 158 -0.81 0.03 -14.78
C GLY A 158 -1.64 -0.04 -13.51
N GLU A 159 -2.89 0.42 -13.58
CA GLU A 159 -3.73 0.62 -12.42
C GLU A 159 -4.31 -0.70 -11.88
N LEU A 160 -3.74 -1.17 -10.77
CA LEU A 160 -4.20 -2.35 -10.05
C LEU A 160 -5.17 -1.94 -8.93
N VAL A 161 -6.42 -2.30 -9.10
CA VAL A 161 -7.50 -1.97 -8.17
C VAL A 161 -7.71 -3.12 -7.20
N PHE A 162 -7.60 -2.82 -5.91
CA PHE A 162 -7.88 -3.75 -4.82
C PHE A 162 -9.26 -3.50 -4.22
N PHE A 163 -9.95 -4.59 -3.92
CA PHE A 163 -11.18 -4.57 -3.12
C PHE A 163 -10.88 -5.22 -1.77
N ILE A 164 -10.63 -4.40 -0.76
CA ILE A 164 -10.51 -4.92 0.61
C ILE A 164 -11.87 -5.51 0.96
N PRO A 165 -11.96 -6.82 1.25
CA PRO A 165 -13.23 -7.42 1.61
C PRO A 165 -13.80 -6.71 2.82
N GLU A 166 -15.12 -6.57 2.89
CA GLU A 166 -15.77 -6.20 4.14
C GLU A 166 -15.21 -7.12 5.22
N LEU A 167 -14.86 -6.53 6.35
CA LEU A 167 -14.91 -7.27 7.58
C LEU A 167 -16.38 -7.62 7.77
N SER A 168 -16.84 -8.70 7.10
CA SER A 168 -18.11 -9.35 7.35
C SER A 168 -18.04 -10.08 8.68
N PHE A 169 -17.58 -9.35 9.69
CA PHE A 169 -17.80 -9.64 11.06
C PHE A 169 -19.29 -9.41 11.31
N ASN A 170 -20.07 -10.45 11.08
CA ASN A 170 -21.24 -10.72 11.91
C ASN A 170 -20.75 -11.02 13.34
N PHE A 171 -20.13 -10.03 13.99
CA PHE A 171 -19.70 -10.08 15.39
C PHE A 171 -20.90 -9.85 16.29
N ARG A 172 -21.85 -10.77 16.27
CA ARG A 172 -22.74 -10.93 17.42
C ARG A 172 -21.98 -11.47 18.65
N ALA A 173 -20.74 -11.91 18.46
CA ALA A 173 -19.94 -12.63 19.45
C ALA A 173 -18.60 -11.97 19.82
N ASP A 174 -18.21 -10.84 19.23
CA ASP A 174 -17.13 -10.00 19.79
C ASP A 174 -17.79 -9.05 20.79
N PHE A 175 -17.55 -9.33 22.07
CA PHE A 175 -18.19 -8.65 23.16
C PHE A 175 -17.36 -7.46 23.65
N ASN A 176 -16.05 -7.43 23.36
CA ASN A 176 -15.14 -6.38 23.81
C ASN A 176 -14.83 -5.32 22.71
N SER A 177 -15.32 -5.54 21.49
CA SER A 177 -15.09 -4.71 20.30
C SER A 177 -13.62 -4.53 19.92
N ASP A 178 -12.78 -5.53 20.19
CA ASP A 178 -11.36 -5.52 19.80
C ASP A 178 -11.09 -6.13 18.42
N TYR A 179 -12.16 -6.51 17.71
CA TYR A 179 -12.13 -7.12 16.39
C TYR A 179 -11.43 -8.48 16.34
N ARG A 180 -11.31 -9.15 17.49
CA ARG A 180 -10.85 -10.54 17.63
C ARG A 180 -12.00 -11.37 18.19
N LEU A 181 -11.90 -12.68 17.99
CA LEU A 181 -12.75 -13.64 18.70
C LEU A 181 -11.84 -14.48 19.56
N ASP A 182 -11.74 -14.13 20.84
CA ASP A 182 -10.83 -14.79 21.76
C ASP A 182 -11.50 -15.16 23.09
N LEU A 183 -10.68 -15.55 24.07
CA LEU A 183 -11.19 -16.01 25.37
C LEU A 183 -11.87 -14.87 26.15
N ILE A 184 -11.50 -13.61 25.89
CA ILE A 184 -12.09 -12.44 26.53
C ILE A 184 -13.55 -12.32 26.12
N ASP A 185 -13.88 -12.56 24.85
CA ASP A 185 -15.26 -12.54 24.37
C ASP A 185 -16.12 -13.62 25.03
N VAL A 186 -15.55 -14.82 25.22
CA VAL A 186 -16.23 -15.92 25.91
C VAL A 186 -16.51 -15.57 27.38
N LEU A 187 -15.55 -14.94 28.06
CA LEU A 187 -15.70 -14.49 29.43
C LEU A 187 -16.80 -13.42 29.55
N MET A 188 -16.83 -12.44 28.63
CA MET A 188 -17.87 -11.42 28.60
C MET A 188 -19.26 -11.97 28.28
N LEU A 189 -19.36 -12.98 27.42
CA LEU A 189 -20.60 -13.71 27.18
C LEU A 189 -21.07 -14.43 28.46
N MET A 190 -20.16 -15.11 29.17
CA MET A 190 -20.49 -15.79 30.42
C MET A 190 -20.98 -14.82 31.50
N GLU A 191 -20.36 -13.66 31.62
CA GLU A 191 -20.80 -12.60 32.54
C GLU A 191 -22.21 -12.10 32.20
N LYS A 192 -22.50 -11.87 30.92
CA LYS A 192 -23.84 -11.48 30.46
C LYS A 192 -24.90 -12.54 30.71
N LEU A 193 -24.55 -13.82 30.65
CA LEU A 193 -25.48 -14.93 30.92
C LEU A 193 -25.68 -15.21 32.41
N SER A 194 -24.79 -14.70 33.27
CA SER A 194 -24.85 -14.86 34.72
C SER A 194 -25.70 -13.80 35.44
N ASN A 195 -26.14 -12.77 34.71
CA ASN A 195 -27.02 -11.70 35.18
C ASN A 195 -28.42 -11.82 34.54
#